data_AF-A0A7M6DRC2-F1
#
_entry.id   AF-A0A7M6DRC2-F1
#
_cell.length_a   1.000
_cell.length_b   1.000
_cell.length_c   1.000
_cell.angle_alpha   90.00
_cell.angle_beta   90.00
_cell.angle_gamma   90.00
#
_symmetry.space_group_name_H-M   'P 1'
#
loop_
_entity.id
_entity.type
_entity.pdbx_description
1 polymer ?
#
loop_
_entity_poly.entity_id
_entity_poly.type
_entity_poly.pdbx_seq_one_letter_code
_entity_poly.pdbx_strand_id
1 'polypeptide(L)'
;MKFLFLMLIAMAWVNENQATSDGCHDRYGKTRCEYYQHIGWCRKLSSIKRNCRNTCVCLGGVSKVIDCRKSAWGCCNDKKTKKQDAIGLNCPDCADDSRFKVLCDRFAKECAGSAPIVKSMRKYCPKTCNICVKDKTDVPVESIAP
;
A
#
# COMPACT_ATOMS: atom_id res chain seq x y z
N MET A 1 -28.53 58.38 37.10
CA MET A 1 -29.02 58.78 35.77
C MET A 1 -27.96 59.64 35.08
N LYS A 2 -27.05 59.02 34.32
CA LYS A 2 -26.14 59.71 33.40
C LYS A 2 -25.63 58.67 32.39
N PHE A 3 -26.25 58.73 31.21
CA PHE A 3 -25.75 58.29 29.91
C PHE A 3 -25.53 56.79 29.67
N LEU A 4 -26.64 56.11 29.38
CA LEU A 4 -26.73 55.25 28.18
C LEU A 4 -26.42 56.12 26.94
N PHE A 5 -25.65 55.56 26.00
CA PHE A 5 -25.26 56.02 24.64
C PHE A 5 -23.75 56.25 24.47
N LEU A 6 -23.06 55.19 24.06
CA LEU A 6 -22.08 55.23 22.96
C LEU A 6 -21.78 53.77 22.56
N MET A 7 -22.70 53.24 21.76
CA MET A 7 -22.47 52.11 20.88
C MET A 7 -21.45 52.48 19.79
N LEU A 8 -20.75 51.44 19.29
CA LEU A 8 -20.15 51.30 17.95
C LEU A 8 -18.80 52.00 17.69
N ILE A 9 -17.73 51.20 17.55
CA ILE A 9 -16.96 50.94 16.31
C ILE A 9 -15.61 50.26 16.65
N ALA A 10 -15.38 49.09 16.05
CA ALA A 10 -14.10 48.46 15.63
C ALA A 10 -14.26 46.93 15.71
N MET A 11 -15.09 46.33 14.86
CA MET A 11 -14.64 45.74 13.59
C MET A 11 -13.44 44.80 13.75
N ALA A 12 -13.79 43.51 13.88
CA ALA A 12 -13.29 42.43 13.05
C ALA A 12 -11.79 42.40 12.79
N TRP A 13 -11.06 41.61 13.60
CA TRP A 13 -9.84 40.96 13.14
C TRP A 13 -9.93 39.45 13.36
N VAL A 14 -10.04 38.77 12.21
CA VAL A 14 -9.45 37.47 11.87
C VAL A 14 -9.96 36.29 12.69
N ASN A 15 -10.99 35.60 12.22
CA ASN A 15 -10.87 34.54 11.20
C ASN A 15 -9.90 33.43 11.64
N GLU A 16 -10.39 32.54 12.51
CA GLU A 16 -9.92 31.16 12.49
C GLU A 16 -11.10 30.27 12.11
N ASN A 17 -11.31 30.18 10.79
CA ASN A 17 -11.94 29.03 10.16
C ASN A 17 -11.11 27.78 10.53
N GLN A 18 -11.30 27.24 11.74
CA GLN A 18 -11.09 25.82 11.97
C GLN A 18 -12.25 25.08 11.30
N ALA A 19 -12.18 25.02 9.97
CA ALA A 19 -12.74 23.89 9.25
C ALA A 19 -11.97 22.66 9.72
N THR A 20 -12.39 22.09 10.84
CA THR A 20 -11.89 20.80 11.29
C THR A 20 -12.11 19.83 10.13
N SER A 21 -11.02 19.22 9.71
CA SER A 21 -10.95 18.20 8.67
C SER A 21 -11.58 16.87 9.13
N ASP A 22 -12.70 16.93 9.86
CA ASP A 22 -13.35 15.82 10.56
C ASP A 22 -13.87 14.71 9.62
N GLY A 23 -13.76 14.90 8.32
CA GLY A 23 -14.14 13.90 7.34
C GLY A 23 -13.06 12.87 7.01
N CYS A 24 -11.78 13.20 7.14
CA CYS A 24 -10.71 12.48 6.43
C CYS A 24 -9.63 11.93 7.35
N HIS A 25 -9.98 10.94 8.16
CA HIS A 25 -9.02 10.20 8.98
C HIS A 25 -9.20 8.68 8.83
N ASP A 26 -8.12 7.94 9.04
CA ASP A 26 -8.11 6.48 9.06
C ASP A 26 -8.22 5.98 10.49
N ARG A 27 -9.37 5.41 10.87
CA ARG A 27 -9.64 4.85 12.20
C ARG A 27 -8.82 3.60 12.51
N TYR A 28 -8.47 2.82 11.49
CA TYR A 28 -7.67 1.60 11.67
C TYR A 28 -6.16 1.83 11.63
N GLY A 29 -5.73 3.10 11.50
CA GLY A 29 -4.33 3.46 11.31
C GLY A 29 -3.85 3.22 9.88
N LYS A 30 -2.81 3.98 9.49
CA LYS A 30 -2.26 4.05 8.13
C LYS A 30 -1.88 2.68 7.56
N THR A 31 -1.07 1.89 8.28
CA THR A 31 -0.58 0.59 7.81
C THR A 31 -1.69 -0.39 7.46
N ARG A 32 -2.76 -0.42 8.27
CA ARG A 32 -3.89 -1.34 8.04
C ARG A 32 -4.76 -0.87 6.88
N CYS A 33 -4.99 0.44 6.80
CA CYS A 33 -5.76 1.03 5.71
C CYS A 33 -5.05 0.93 4.35
N GLU A 34 -3.74 1.16 4.30
CA GLU A 34 -2.92 0.94 3.09
C GLU A 34 -2.98 -0.52 2.63
N TYR A 35 -2.94 -1.47 3.58
CA TYR A 35 -3.12 -2.89 3.25
C TYR A 35 -4.49 -3.16 2.61
N TYR A 36 -5.58 -2.65 3.19
CA TYR A 36 -6.92 -2.83 2.64
C TYR A 36 -7.11 -2.16 1.28
N GLN A 37 -6.49 -0.99 1.08
CA GLN A 37 -6.46 -0.33 -0.21
C GLN A 37 -5.78 -1.20 -1.26
N HIS A 38 -4.60 -1.75 -0.93
CA HIS A 38 -3.81 -2.57 -1.85
C HIS A 38 -4.54 -3.84 -2.30
N ILE A 39 -5.26 -4.52 -1.40
CA ILE A 39 -6.06 -5.71 -1.76
C ILE A 39 -7.42 -5.36 -2.39
N GLY A 40 -7.67 -4.06 -2.67
CA GLY A 40 -8.86 -3.57 -3.35
C GLY A 40 -10.11 -3.52 -2.48
N TRP A 41 -9.99 -3.65 -1.16
CA TRP A 41 -11.13 -3.69 -0.24
C TRP A 41 -11.80 -2.33 -0.06
N CYS A 42 -11.09 -1.22 -0.31
CA CYS A 42 -11.70 0.12 -0.37
C CYS A 42 -12.89 0.20 -1.36
N ARG A 43 -12.87 -0.60 -2.43
CA ARG A 43 -13.95 -0.66 -3.43
C ARG A 43 -15.03 -1.70 -3.09
N LYS A 44 -14.66 -2.75 -2.36
CA LYS A 44 -15.52 -3.92 -2.11
C LYS A 44 -16.31 -3.83 -0.81
N LEU A 45 -15.79 -3.16 0.21
CA LEU A 45 -16.34 -3.20 1.57
C LEU A 45 -16.60 -1.79 2.10
N SER A 46 -17.88 -1.47 2.32
CA SER A 46 -18.35 -0.18 2.84
C SER A 46 -17.78 0.14 4.22
N SER A 47 -17.57 -0.89 5.06
CA SER A 47 -16.96 -0.76 6.39
C SER A 47 -15.51 -0.31 6.30
N ILE A 48 -14.73 -0.87 5.37
CA ILE A 48 -13.36 -0.44 5.11
C ILE A 48 -13.33 0.98 4.56
N LYS A 49 -14.19 1.28 3.58
CA LYS A 49 -14.28 2.63 3.00
C LYS A 49 -14.59 3.70 4.06
N ARG A 50 -15.42 3.38 5.06
CA ARG A 50 -15.77 4.27 6.18
C ARG A 50 -14.64 4.40 7.21
N ASN A 51 -14.01 3.30 7.58
CA ASN A 51 -12.97 3.29 8.62
C ASN A 51 -11.59 3.71 8.11
N CYS A 52 -11.35 3.61 6.80
CA CYS A 52 -10.12 4.02 6.13
C CYS A 52 -10.40 5.18 5.17
N ARG A 53 -11.17 6.18 5.64
CA ARG A 53 -11.72 7.22 4.76
C ARG A 53 -10.63 8.09 4.15
N ASN A 54 -9.56 8.38 4.89
CA ASN A 54 -8.43 9.13 4.35
C ASN A 54 -7.76 8.37 3.21
N THR A 55 -7.43 7.09 3.43
CA THR A 55 -6.78 6.23 2.43
C THR A 55 -7.70 5.88 1.25
N CYS A 56 -8.97 5.56 1.51
CA CYS A 56 -9.89 5.02 0.52
C CYS A 56 -10.74 6.06 -0.23
N VAL A 57 -10.84 7.29 0.27
CA VAL A 57 -11.73 8.32 -0.29
C VAL A 57 -10.99 9.64 -0.47
N CYS A 58 -10.37 10.16 0.59
CA CYS A 58 -9.86 11.53 0.58
C CYS A 58 -8.58 11.69 -0.24
N LEU A 59 -7.62 10.77 -0.10
CA LEU A 59 -6.41 10.71 -0.94
C LEU A 59 -6.68 10.06 -2.31
N GLY A 60 -7.93 10.16 -2.79
CA GLY A 60 -8.33 9.68 -4.11
C GLY A 60 -8.59 8.18 -4.19
N GLY A 61 -8.39 7.37 -3.16
CA GLY A 61 -8.88 5.97 -3.06
C GLY A 61 -8.39 4.97 -4.11
N VAL A 62 -7.69 5.49 -5.11
CA VAL A 62 -7.04 4.78 -6.17
C VAL A 62 -5.58 4.91 -5.81
N SER A 63 -5.12 4.04 -4.90
CA SER A 63 -3.83 3.40 -5.19
C SER A 63 -3.94 3.04 -6.66
N LYS A 64 -3.12 3.65 -7.51
CA LYS A 64 -2.88 3.13 -8.86
C LYS A 64 -2.43 1.71 -8.58
N VAL A 65 -3.38 0.78 -8.50
CA VAL A 65 -3.11 -0.64 -8.55
C VAL A 65 -2.53 -0.74 -9.93
N ILE A 66 -1.20 -0.65 -10.01
CA ILE A 66 -0.49 -0.83 -11.25
C ILE A 66 -0.90 -2.23 -11.64
N ASP A 67 -1.74 -2.33 -12.67
CA ASP A 67 -2.18 -3.63 -13.16
C ASP A 67 -1.04 -4.23 -13.96
N CYS A 68 -0.02 -4.67 -13.22
CA CYS A 68 1.15 -5.31 -13.75
C CYS A 68 0.82 -6.69 -14.33
N ARG A 69 -0.40 -7.23 -14.15
CA ARG A 69 -0.86 -8.46 -14.83
C ARG A 69 -0.95 -8.30 -16.34
N LYS A 70 -1.15 -7.06 -16.81
CA LYS A 70 -1.19 -6.73 -18.24
C LYS A 70 0.17 -6.32 -18.81
N SER A 71 1.21 -6.28 -17.97
CA SER A 71 2.55 -5.94 -18.44
C SER A 71 3.26 -7.17 -18.98
N ALA A 72 4.16 -6.95 -19.95
CA ALA A 72 4.97 -8.01 -20.55
C ALA A 72 5.72 -8.88 -19.52
N TRP A 73 6.18 -8.27 -18.42
CA TRP A 73 7.04 -8.93 -17.44
C TRP A 73 6.36 -9.21 -16.09
N GLY A 74 5.10 -8.81 -15.92
CA GLY A 74 4.37 -9.00 -14.68
C GLY A 74 4.73 -8.01 -13.57
N CYS A 75 4.46 -8.41 -12.32
CA CYS A 75 4.70 -7.61 -11.13
C CYS A 75 6.04 -7.97 -10.47
N CYS A 76 6.64 -7.00 -9.80
CA CYS A 76 7.68 -7.27 -8.82
C CYS A 76 7.11 -8.08 -7.64
N ASN A 77 7.99 -8.63 -6.80
CA ASN A 77 7.60 -9.43 -5.63
C ASN A 77 6.76 -8.62 -4.62
N ASP A 78 6.91 -7.30 -4.62
CA ASP A 78 6.11 -6.37 -3.82
C ASP A 78 4.65 -6.24 -4.29
N LYS A 79 4.32 -6.74 -5.50
CA LYS A 79 3.02 -6.66 -6.17
C LYS A 79 2.49 -5.23 -6.36
N LYS A 80 3.36 -4.24 -6.21
CA LYS A 80 3.07 -2.81 -6.33
C LYS A 80 3.79 -2.23 -7.53
N THR A 81 4.99 -2.73 -7.81
CA THR A 81 5.85 -2.23 -8.87
C THR A 81 5.69 -3.12 -10.10
N LYS A 82 5.50 -2.51 -11.27
CA LYS A 82 5.54 -3.22 -12.56
C LYS A 82 7.00 -3.53 -12.89
N LYS A 83 7.28 -4.78 -13.28
CA LYS A 83 8.62 -5.15 -13.77
C LYS A 83 8.94 -4.39 -15.06
N GLN A 84 10.11 -3.78 -15.11
CA GLN A 84 10.63 -3.09 -16.29
C GLN A 84 11.15 -4.08 -17.35
N ASP A 85 11.75 -5.18 -16.90
CA ASP A 85 12.34 -6.24 -17.72
C ASP A 85 12.09 -7.62 -17.07
N ALA A 86 12.48 -8.69 -17.76
CA ALA A 86 12.35 -10.07 -17.26
C ALA A 86 13.02 -10.27 -15.88
N ILE A 87 14.17 -9.62 -15.70
CA ILE A 87 15.04 -9.71 -14.53
C ILE A 87 14.44 -8.95 -13.33
N GLY A 88 13.65 -7.91 -13.59
CA GLY A 88 13.10 -7.01 -12.59
C GLY A 88 14.13 -6.02 -12.05
N LEU A 89 14.89 -5.36 -12.92
CA LEU A 89 15.96 -4.43 -12.52
C LEU A 89 15.47 -3.30 -11.58
N ASN A 90 14.23 -2.86 -11.78
CA ASN A 90 13.55 -1.84 -10.97
C ASN A 90 12.79 -2.41 -9.75
N CYS A 91 12.83 -3.71 -9.50
CA CYS A 91 12.14 -4.30 -8.36
C CYS A 91 12.89 -4.02 -7.06
N PRO A 92 12.17 -3.73 -5.97
CA PRO A 92 12.79 -3.60 -4.66
C PRO A 92 13.41 -4.93 -4.23
N ASP A 93 14.36 -4.84 -3.29
CA ASP A 93 14.99 -6.02 -2.72
C ASP A 93 13.95 -6.99 -2.17
N CYS A 94 14.12 -8.25 -2.54
CA CYS A 94 13.19 -9.28 -2.15
C CYS A 94 13.32 -9.60 -0.65
N ALA A 95 12.25 -9.38 0.09
CA ALA A 95 12.18 -9.61 1.52
C ALA A 95 10.85 -10.27 1.91
N ASP A 96 10.86 -10.97 3.04
CA ASP A 96 9.65 -11.45 3.67
C ASP A 96 8.86 -10.29 4.28
N ASP A 97 7.54 -10.40 4.27
CA ASP A 97 6.67 -9.42 4.91
C ASP A 97 6.82 -9.55 6.42
N SER A 98 7.35 -8.50 7.05
CA SER A 98 7.63 -8.47 8.49
C SER A 98 6.41 -8.76 9.36
N ARG A 99 5.19 -8.49 8.86
CA ARG A 99 3.93 -8.78 9.56
C ARG A 99 3.65 -10.28 9.70
N PHE A 100 4.28 -11.09 8.84
CA PHE A 100 4.13 -12.54 8.81
C PHE A 100 5.39 -13.27 9.27
N LYS A 101 6.32 -12.59 9.94
CA LYS A 101 7.59 -13.19 10.38
C LYS A 101 7.41 -14.54 11.10
N VAL A 102 6.49 -14.61 12.06
CA VAL A 102 6.18 -15.84 12.81
C VAL A 102 5.70 -16.97 11.88
N LEU A 103 4.94 -16.61 10.84
CA LEU A 103 4.49 -17.56 9.83
C LEU A 103 5.67 -18.08 8.99
N CYS A 104 6.51 -17.15 8.53
CA CYS A 104 7.69 -17.47 7.72
C CYS A 104 8.64 -18.39 8.48
N ASP A 105 8.96 -18.05 9.74
CA ASP A 105 9.85 -18.85 10.59
C ASP A 105 9.28 -20.27 10.83
N ARG A 106 7.99 -20.37 11.14
CA ARG A 106 7.35 -21.65 11.52
C ARG A 106 7.18 -22.60 10.34
N PHE A 107 6.81 -22.09 9.17
CA PHE A 107 6.42 -22.90 8.02
C PHE A 107 7.43 -22.87 6.87
N ALA A 108 8.68 -22.43 7.13
CA ALA A 108 9.73 -22.35 6.12
C ALA A 108 9.92 -23.65 5.31
N LYS A 109 9.80 -24.81 5.96
CA LYS A 109 9.96 -26.13 5.33
C LYS A 109 8.82 -26.50 4.38
N GLU A 110 7.65 -25.87 4.52
CA GLU A 110 6.46 -26.17 3.74
C GLU A 110 6.49 -25.51 2.35
N CYS A 111 7.45 -24.65 2.05
CA CYS A 111 7.50 -23.89 0.78
C CYS A 111 7.48 -24.76 -0.49
N ALA A 112 7.98 -26.00 -0.41
CA ALA A 112 8.02 -26.96 -1.51
C ALA A 112 6.71 -27.77 -1.67
N GLY A 113 5.80 -27.73 -0.69
CA GLY A 113 4.59 -28.54 -0.70
C GLY A 113 3.47 -28.00 -1.59
N SER A 114 2.30 -28.64 -1.50
CA SER A 114 1.05 -28.23 -2.16
C SER A 114 -0.05 -27.83 -1.16
N ALA A 115 0.24 -27.88 0.15
CA ALA A 115 -0.72 -27.53 1.18
C ALA A 115 -1.24 -26.08 1.01
N PRO A 116 -2.47 -25.77 1.49
CA PRO A 116 -3.03 -24.42 1.39
C PRO A 116 -2.12 -23.32 1.97
N ILE A 117 -1.35 -23.66 3.01
CA ILE A 117 -0.40 -22.76 3.65
C ILE A 117 0.74 -22.35 2.71
N VAL A 118 1.13 -23.21 1.78
CA VAL A 118 2.20 -22.93 0.82
C VAL A 118 1.87 -21.72 -0.02
N LYS A 119 0.61 -21.56 -0.45
CA LYS A 119 0.19 -20.36 -1.20
C LYS A 119 0.40 -19.08 -0.40
N SER A 120 0.17 -19.11 0.91
CA SER A 120 0.44 -18.00 1.82
C SER A 120 1.94 -17.78 2.02
N MET A 121 2.71 -18.85 2.22
CA MET A 121 4.16 -18.79 2.34
C MET A 121 4.80 -18.20 1.10
N ARG A 122 4.43 -18.66 -0.10
CA ARG A 122 4.92 -18.10 -1.36
C ARG A 122 4.51 -16.63 -1.57
N LYS A 123 3.41 -16.21 -0.93
CA LYS A 123 2.88 -14.86 -1.06
C LYS A 123 3.52 -13.85 -0.10
N TYR A 124 3.78 -14.25 1.14
CA TYR A 124 4.22 -13.35 2.23
C TYR A 124 5.66 -13.62 2.68
N CYS A 125 6.19 -14.80 2.37
CA CYS A 125 7.53 -15.24 2.74
C CYS A 125 8.37 -15.61 1.49
N PRO A 126 8.45 -14.75 0.46
CA PRO A 126 9.15 -15.07 -0.79
C PRO A 126 10.65 -15.33 -0.59
N LYS A 127 11.29 -14.68 0.39
CA LYS A 127 12.71 -14.89 0.71
C LYS A 127 12.91 -16.20 1.45
N THR A 128 12.10 -16.46 2.48
CA THR A 128 12.13 -17.76 3.19
C THR A 128 11.88 -18.93 2.22
N CYS A 129 10.98 -18.76 1.25
CA CYS A 129 10.68 -19.79 0.27
C CYS A 129 11.64 -19.84 -0.93
N ASN A 130 12.70 -19.03 -0.95
CA ASN A 130 13.64 -18.92 -2.08
C ASN A 130 12.97 -18.66 -3.45
N ILE A 131 11.88 -17.88 -3.45
CA ILE A 131 11.13 -17.51 -4.68
C ILE A 131 11.63 -16.18 -5.24
N CYS A 132 12.38 -15.45 -4.43
CA CYS A 132 13.13 -14.30 -4.91
C CYS A 132 13.97 -14.75 -6.12
N VAL A 133 13.60 -14.29 -7.32
CA VAL A 133 14.44 -14.40 -8.50
C VAL A 133 15.68 -13.56 -8.21
N LYS A 134 16.67 -14.16 -7.56
CA LYS A 134 18.04 -13.78 -7.77
C LYS A 134 18.35 -14.40 -9.12
N ASP A 135 18.60 -13.56 -10.11
CA ASP A 135 19.71 -13.74 -11.02
C ASP A 135 19.87 -12.41 -11.77
N LYS A 136 20.54 -11.48 -11.08
CA LYS A 136 21.12 -10.28 -11.72
C LYS A 136 22.49 -10.60 -12.34
N THR A 137 22.92 -11.87 -12.39
CA THR A 137 24.32 -12.23 -12.67
C THR A 137 24.57 -13.24 -13.78
N ASP A 138 23.54 -13.83 -14.42
CA ASP A 138 23.78 -14.91 -15.38
C ASP A 138 22.97 -14.77 -16.69
N VAL A 139 22.88 -13.56 -17.24
CA VAL A 139 22.43 -13.37 -18.63
C VAL A 139 23.63 -12.98 -19.50
N PRO A 140 24.10 -13.87 -20.40
CA PRO A 140 25.02 -13.50 -21.46
C PRO A 140 24.38 -12.38 -22.31
N VAL A 141 25.14 -11.32 -22.54
CA VAL A 141 24.75 -10.04 -23.17
C VAL A 141 24.37 -10.17 -24.67
N GLU A 142 24.08 -11.37 -25.17
CA GLU A 142 24.06 -11.66 -26.61
C GLU A 142 22.65 -11.85 -27.22
N SER A 143 21.57 -11.62 -26.47
CA SER A 143 20.20 -11.80 -26.98
C SER A 143 19.36 -10.53 -27.06
N ILE A 144 19.98 -9.34 -27.06
CA ILE A 144 19.32 -8.10 -27.45
C ILE A 144 19.81 -7.73 -28.85
N ALA A 145 19.08 -8.17 -29.88
CA ALA A 145 19.12 -7.56 -31.20
C ALA A 145 17.70 -7.06 -31.55
N PRO A 146 17.59 -5.91 -32.23
CA PRO A 146 16.35 -5.13 -32.41
C PRO A 146 15.29 -5.80 -33.28
#